data_AF-A0A937ITP4-F1
#
_entry.id   AF-A0A937ITP4-F1
#
_cell.length_a   1.000
_cell.length_b   1.000
_cell.length_c   1.000
_cell.angle_alpha   90.00
_cell.angle_beta   90.00
_cell.angle_gamma   90.00
#
_symmetry.space_group_name_H-M   'P 1'
#
loop_
_entity.id
_entity.type
_entity.pdbx_description
1 polymer ?
#
loop_
_entity_poly.entity_id
_entity_poly.type
_entity_poly.pdbx_seq_one_letter_code
_entity_poly.pdbx_strand_id
1 'polypeptide(L)'
;MNFLNRLKFFFIGISLGLFLVFSIFKEREWSWLPENKIKKFLLDNPIKINLKKSELSNINDDFSRNIFNVIIYGDILFSQSTTNTNPKKYLIKYENDSISVDISFKDSSCLINSFNSYKFCQRNDDLCFETTLNMDDLNFYLMLEKLEKKYNKKFNSEMKKYNLNNLYITKSLRTYKNDWKKSNIFKLTNPNYQGTIEIEGDKYEITMEKGNNKLRFKTIIKL
;
A
#
# COMPACT_ATOMS: atom_id res chain seq x y z
N MET A 1 -24.04 -22.33 46.19
CA MET A 1 -23.78 -21.90 44.79
C MET A 1 -22.67 -22.77 44.22
N ASN A 2 -22.99 -23.64 43.26
CA ASN A 2 -22.08 -24.69 42.80
C ASN A 2 -20.97 -24.15 41.91
N PHE A 3 -19.81 -24.81 41.90
CA PHE A 3 -18.65 -24.44 41.09
C PHE A 3 -18.99 -24.27 39.61
N LEU A 4 -19.86 -25.14 39.07
CA LEU A 4 -20.38 -25.07 37.70
C LEU A 4 -21.13 -23.76 37.40
N ASN A 5 -21.89 -23.23 38.37
CA ASN A 5 -22.60 -21.97 38.18
C ASN A 5 -21.62 -20.79 38.13
N ARG A 6 -20.55 -20.83 38.94
CA ARG A 6 -19.48 -19.81 38.90
C ARG A 6 -18.76 -19.82 37.55
N LEU A 7 -18.45 -21.01 37.02
CA LEU A 7 -17.81 -21.16 35.71
C LEU A 7 -18.71 -20.67 34.56
N LYS A 8 -20.02 -20.93 34.63
CA LYS A 8 -20.99 -20.44 33.64
C LYS A 8 -21.03 -18.91 33.58
N PHE A 9 -21.13 -18.23 34.72
CA PHE A 9 -21.12 -16.76 34.76
C PHE A 9 -19.78 -16.17 34.28
N PHE A 10 -18.67 -16.83 34.58
CA PHE A 10 -17.35 -16.45 34.08
C PHE A 10 -17.26 -16.52 32.55
N PHE A 11 -17.70 -17.63 31.93
CA PHE A 11 -17.73 -17.73 30.47
C PHE A 11 -18.67 -16.73 29.81
N ILE A 12 -19.83 -16.46 30.41
CA ILE A 12 -20.74 -15.41 29.92
C ILE A 12 -20.05 -14.04 29.96
N GLY A 13 -19.36 -13.72 31.06
CA GLY A 13 -18.59 -12.48 31.18
C GLY A 13 -17.46 -12.38 30.15
N ILE A 14 -16.71 -13.46 29.94
CA ILE A 14 -15.66 -13.53 28.91
C ILE A 14 -16.25 -13.35 27.50
N SER A 15 -17.33 -14.07 27.17
CA SER A 15 -17.96 -13.96 25.86
C SER A 15 -18.48 -12.55 25.60
N LEU A 16 -19.09 -11.91 26.61
CA LEU A 16 -19.57 -10.52 26.50
C LEU A 16 -18.39 -9.55 26.34
N GLY A 17 -17.31 -9.74 27.10
CA GLY A 17 -16.09 -8.94 27.01
C GLY A 17 -15.42 -9.07 25.64
N LEU A 18 -15.25 -10.30 25.14
CA LEU A 18 -14.72 -10.56 23.81
C LEU A 18 -15.62 -9.93 22.73
N PHE A 19 -16.94 -10.09 22.83
CA PHE A 19 -17.89 -9.48 21.89
C PHE A 19 -17.75 -7.96 21.81
N LEU A 20 -17.62 -7.29 22.96
CA LEU A 20 -17.41 -5.84 23.02
C LEU A 20 -16.08 -5.42 22.40
N VAL A 21 -14.98 -6.12 22.72
CA VAL A 21 -13.67 -5.87 22.14
C VAL A 21 -13.71 -6.05 20.62
N PHE A 22 -14.27 -7.16 20.13
CA PHE A 22 -14.38 -7.42 18.69
C PHE A 22 -15.26 -6.38 17.98
N SER A 23 -16.32 -5.91 18.62
CA SER A 23 -17.25 -4.92 18.03
C SER A 23 -16.63 -3.52 17.97
N ILE A 24 -15.92 -3.09 19.03
CA ILE A 24 -15.27 -1.77 19.09
C ILE A 24 -14.03 -1.72 18.18
N PHE A 25 -13.29 -2.82 18.06
CA PHE A 25 -12.04 -2.88 17.32
C PHE A 25 -12.15 -3.53 15.93
N LYS A 26 -13.38 -3.81 15.45
CA LYS A 26 -13.64 -4.50 14.17
C LYS A 26 -12.91 -3.90 12.96
N GLU A 27 -12.71 -2.58 12.97
CA GLU A 27 -12.11 -1.83 11.86
C GLU A 27 -10.62 -1.50 12.07
N ARG A 28 -10.01 -1.93 13.18
CA ARG A 28 -8.58 -1.70 13.42
C ARG A 28 -7.79 -2.88 12.87
N GLU A 29 -7.17 -2.67 11.71
CA GLU A 29 -6.06 -3.51 11.27
C GLU A 29 -5.00 -3.54 12.40
N TRP A 30 -4.43 -4.72 12.68
CA TRP A 30 -3.39 -4.94 13.70
C TRP A 30 -2.05 -4.33 13.27
N SER A 31 -2.07 -3.04 12.95
CA SER A 31 -0.97 -2.22 12.46
C SER A 31 0.16 -2.06 13.48
N TRP A 32 -0.05 -2.45 14.74
CA TRP A 32 0.97 -2.45 15.78
C TRP A 32 1.87 -3.69 15.79
N LEU A 33 1.46 -4.78 15.12
CA LEU A 33 2.33 -5.96 15.03
C LEU A 33 3.63 -5.59 14.31
N PRO A 34 4.80 -6.07 14.76
CA PRO A 34 6.09 -5.68 14.19
C PRO A 34 6.13 -5.82 12.66
N GLU A 35 5.58 -6.92 12.16
CA GLU A 35 5.51 -7.20 10.73
C GLU A 35 4.63 -6.20 9.97
N ASN A 36 3.40 -6.00 10.43
CA ASN A 36 2.45 -5.05 9.83
C ASN A 36 2.99 -3.62 9.88
N LYS A 37 3.70 -3.25 10.94
CA LYS A 37 4.35 -1.94 11.08
C LYS A 37 5.41 -1.73 10.00
N ILE A 38 6.21 -2.75 9.69
CA ILE A 38 7.23 -2.68 8.64
C ILE A 38 6.58 -2.62 7.26
N LYS A 39 5.62 -3.51 6.97
CA LYS A 39 4.89 -3.49 5.69
C LYS A 39 4.20 -2.14 5.45
N LYS A 40 3.51 -1.61 6.45
CA LYS A 40 2.89 -0.29 6.39
C LYS A 40 3.92 0.80 6.14
N PHE A 41 5.05 0.77 6.83
CA PHE A 41 6.12 1.74 6.63
C PHE A 41 6.66 1.72 5.20
N LEU A 42 6.86 0.54 4.61
CA LEU A 42 7.29 0.41 3.21
C LEU A 42 6.27 0.98 2.23
N LEU A 43 4.97 0.76 2.48
CA LEU A 43 3.89 1.25 1.60
C LEU A 43 3.62 2.76 1.75
N ASP A 44 3.91 3.34 2.91
CA ASP A 44 3.66 4.75 3.20
C ASP A 44 4.86 5.66 2.84
N ASN A 45 6.02 5.10 2.49
CA ASN A 45 7.25 5.85 2.22
C ASN A 45 7.85 5.53 0.84
N PRO A 46 8.64 6.44 0.24
CA PRO A 46 9.28 6.19 -1.05
C PRO A 46 10.29 5.06 -0.95
N ILE A 47 10.05 4.00 -1.71
CA ILE A 47 10.96 2.87 -1.84
C ILE A 47 11.97 3.20 -2.94
N LYS A 48 13.24 3.20 -2.56
CA LYS A 48 14.35 3.52 -3.45
C LYS A 48 15.10 2.26 -3.84
N ILE A 49 15.64 2.26 -5.06
CA ILE A 49 16.56 1.24 -5.56
C ILE A 49 17.73 1.95 -6.26
N ASN A 50 18.92 1.35 -6.15
CA ASN A 50 20.11 1.84 -6.83
C ASN A 50 20.40 0.96 -8.05
N LEU A 51 20.53 1.58 -9.21
CA LEU A 51 20.69 0.86 -10.47
C LEU A 51 21.79 1.46 -11.32
N LYS A 52 22.39 0.61 -12.15
CA LYS A 52 23.26 1.05 -13.25
C LYS A 52 22.40 1.49 -14.43
N LYS A 53 22.92 2.37 -15.28
CA LYS A 53 22.20 2.87 -16.47
C LYS A 53 21.74 1.73 -17.40
N SER A 54 22.51 0.65 -17.49
CA SER A 54 22.17 -0.56 -18.25
C SER A 54 20.99 -1.35 -17.70
N GLU A 55 20.61 -1.13 -16.44
CA GLU A 55 19.60 -1.93 -15.74
C GLU A 55 18.24 -1.22 -15.67
N LEU A 56 18.17 0.03 -16.12
CA LEU A 56 16.94 0.81 -16.13
C LEU A 56 15.83 0.14 -16.97
N SER A 57 16.20 -0.53 -18.06
CA SER A 57 15.26 -1.28 -18.90
C SER A 57 14.62 -2.46 -18.20
N ASN A 58 15.21 -2.95 -17.11
CA ASN A 58 14.69 -4.10 -16.35
C ASN A 58 13.61 -3.67 -15.34
N ILE A 59 13.47 -2.37 -15.07
CA ILE A 59 12.36 -1.85 -14.27
C ILE A 59 11.13 -1.73 -15.17
N ASN A 60 10.35 -2.78 -15.23
CA ASN A 60 9.05 -2.79 -15.88
C ASN A 60 7.93 -3.04 -14.84
N ASP A 61 6.69 -3.05 -15.29
CA ASP A 61 5.54 -3.29 -14.41
C ASP A 61 5.59 -4.67 -13.75
N ASP A 62 6.13 -5.68 -14.42
CA ASP A 62 6.28 -7.04 -13.85
C ASP A 62 7.29 -7.06 -12.71
N PHE A 63 8.41 -6.38 -12.86
CA PHE A 63 9.42 -6.23 -11.82
C PHE A 63 8.86 -5.50 -10.60
N SER A 64 8.17 -4.37 -10.82
CA SER A 64 7.48 -3.64 -9.77
C SER A 64 6.45 -4.54 -9.08
N ARG A 65 5.64 -5.26 -9.85
CA ARG A 65 4.63 -6.19 -9.32
C ARG A 65 5.22 -7.26 -8.42
N ASN A 66 6.33 -7.89 -8.83
CA ASN A 66 6.96 -8.93 -8.02
C ASN A 66 7.49 -8.37 -6.70
N ILE A 67 8.13 -7.20 -6.72
CA ILE A 67 8.60 -6.54 -5.49
C ILE A 67 7.42 -6.19 -4.58
N PHE A 68 6.36 -5.56 -5.11
CA PHE A 68 5.21 -5.17 -4.30
C PHE A 68 4.41 -6.38 -3.80
N ASN A 69 4.38 -7.49 -4.54
CA ASN A 69 3.82 -8.75 -4.04
C ASN A 69 4.58 -9.24 -2.80
N VAL A 70 5.92 -9.21 -2.84
CA VAL A 70 6.74 -9.56 -1.67
C VAL A 70 6.47 -8.62 -0.49
N ILE A 71 6.30 -7.32 -0.72
CA ILE A 71 6.02 -6.35 0.35
C ILE A 71 4.62 -6.54 0.95
N ILE A 72 3.60 -6.76 0.11
CA ILE A 72 2.20 -6.83 0.53
C ILE A 72 1.90 -8.19 1.18
N TYR A 73 2.34 -9.28 0.56
CA TYR A 73 1.96 -10.65 0.94
C TYR A 73 3.07 -11.45 1.63
N GLY A 74 4.33 -11.02 1.54
CA GLY A 74 5.47 -11.78 2.06
C GLY A 74 5.65 -11.70 3.57
N ASP A 75 6.29 -12.71 4.13
CA ASP A 75 6.60 -12.78 5.56
C ASP A 75 7.98 -12.17 5.85
N ILE A 76 8.10 -11.49 6.99
CA ILE A 76 9.38 -10.91 7.42
C ILE A 76 10.14 -11.95 8.23
N LEU A 77 11.29 -12.36 7.72
CA LEU A 77 12.18 -13.32 8.36
C LEU A 77 13.04 -12.62 9.41
N PHE A 78 12.47 -12.33 10.58
CA PHE A 78 13.15 -11.62 11.67
C PHE A 78 14.44 -12.30 12.14
N SER A 79 14.49 -13.64 12.11
CA SER A 79 15.68 -14.42 12.48
C SER A 79 16.87 -14.21 11.54
N GLN A 80 16.62 -13.80 10.29
CA GLN A 80 17.63 -13.50 9.28
C GLN A 80 17.82 -11.99 9.06
N SER A 81 17.06 -11.18 9.79
CA SER A 81 17.07 -9.71 9.68
C SER A 81 17.99 -9.09 10.72
N THR A 82 18.71 -8.03 10.35
CA THR A 82 19.60 -7.30 11.26
C THR A 82 18.89 -6.05 11.78
N THR A 83 18.25 -6.16 12.94
CA THR A 83 17.44 -5.08 13.53
C THR A 83 18.19 -4.14 14.47
N ASN A 84 19.45 -4.44 14.81
CA ASN A 84 20.22 -3.67 15.80
C ASN A 84 21.04 -2.53 15.18
N THR A 85 21.03 -2.41 13.85
CA THR A 85 21.71 -1.35 13.12
C THR A 85 20.72 -0.24 12.72
N ASN A 86 21.26 0.92 12.36
CA ASN A 86 20.50 1.96 11.66
C ASN A 86 21.24 2.31 10.36
N PRO A 87 20.68 2.04 9.17
CA PRO A 87 19.36 1.47 8.92
C PRO A 87 19.21 0.02 9.41
N LYS A 88 17.98 -0.38 9.73
CA LYS A 88 17.62 -1.77 10.04
C LYS A 88 17.49 -2.55 8.74
N LYS A 89 18.02 -3.77 8.70
CA LYS A 89 17.99 -4.61 7.49
C LYS A 89 16.96 -5.72 7.66
N TYR A 90 15.98 -5.78 6.77
CA TYR A 90 14.94 -6.80 6.80
C TYR A 90 15.01 -7.68 5.57
N LEU A 91 14.82 -8.98 5.79
CA LEU A 91 14.61 -9.96 4.74
C LEU A 91 13.12 -10.31 4.69
N ILE A 92 12.50 -10.10 3.54
CA ILE A 92 11.08 -10.39 3.30
C ILE A 92 11.00 -11.47 2.22
N LYS A 93 10.18 -12.50 2.44
CA LYS A 93 10.02 -13.62 1.50
C LYS A 93 8.56 -13.85 1.17
N TYR A 94 8.26 -14.02 -0.10
CA TYR A 94 6.94 -14.41 -0.59
C TYR A 94 7.09 -15.45 -1.69
N GLU A 95 6.51 -16.64 -1.50
CA GLU A 95 6.65 -17.76 -2.43
C GLU A 95 8.15 -18.05 -2.74
N ASN A 96 8.55 -17.90 -4.01
CA ASN A 96 9.93 -18.07 -4.48
C ASN A 96 10.74 -16.77 -4.48
N ASP A 97 10.10 -15.63 -4.23
CA ASP A 97 10.71 -14.32 -4.26
C ASP A 97 11.15 -13.85 -2.87
N SER A 98 12.21 -13.05 -2.83
CA SER A 98 12.74 -12.45 -1.61
C SER A 98 13.36 -11.09 -1.86
N ILE A 99 13.25 -10.19 -0.88
CA ILE A 99 13.91 -8.89 -0.91
C ILE A 99 14.68 -8.63 0.38
N SER A 100 15.86 -8.02 0.23
CA SER A 100 16.56 -7.39 1.34
C SER A 100 16.33 -5.89 1.28
N VAL A 101 15.78 -5.32 2.34
CA VAL A 101 15.45 -3.89 2.42
C VAL A 101 16.05 -3.25 3.67
N ASP A 102 16.66 -2.09 3.48
CA ASP A 102 17.18 -1.23 4.54
C ASP A 102 16.12 -0.16 4.87
N ILE A 103 15.77 -0.07 6.15
CA ILE A 103 14.72 0.80 6.66
C ILE A 103 15.28 1.69 7.77
N SER A 104 15.19 3.01 7.60
CA SER A 104 15.44 4.00 8.66
C SER A 104 14.13 4.64 9.08
N PHE A 105 13.63 4.26 10.26
CA PHE A 105 12.43 4.90 10.84
C PHE A 105 12.63 6.36 11.22
N LYS A 106 13.88 6.83 11.36
CA LYS A 106 14.20 8.23 11.70
C LYS A 106 14.01 9.15 10.51
N ASP A 107 14.56 8.74 9.36
CA ASP A 107 14.63 9.58 8.17
C ASP A 107 13.64 9.15 7.08
N SER A 108 12.72 8.23 7.42
CA SER A 108 11.70 7.71 6.51
C SER A 108 12.25 7.04 5.25
N SER A 109 13.50 6.56 5.30
CA SER A 109 14.18 5.98 4.14
C SER A 109 13.93 4.47 4.02
N CYS A 110 13.63 4.05 2.79
CA CYS A 110 13.47 2.65 2.39
C CYS A 110 14.36 2.41 1.17
N LEU A 111 15.35 1.52 1.28
CA LEU A 111 16.25 1.17 0.18
C LEU A 111 16.27 -0.34 -0.03
N ILE A 112 15.87 -0.82 -1.21
CA ILE A 112 16.01 -2.25 -1.54
C ILE A 112 17.45 -2.50 -2.00
N ASN A 113 18.12 -3.44 -1.34
CA ASN A 113 19.51 -3.83 -1.60
C ASN A 113 19.61 -5.07 -2.49
N SER A 114 18.61 -5.95 -2.46
CA SER A 114 18.56 -7.11 -3.35
C SER A 114 17.12 -7.56 -3.62
N PHE A 115 16.91 -8.15 -4.79
CA PHE A 115 15.72 -8.90 -5.17
C PHE A 115 16.18 -10.28 -5.66
N ASN A 116 15.76 -11.34 -4.98
CA ASN A 116 16.24 -12.71 -5.19
C ASN A 116 17.77 -12.81 -5.13
N SER A 117 18.38 -13.50 -6.10
CA SER A 117 19.84 -13.60 -6.24
C SER A 117 20.48 -12.31 -6.76
N TYR A 118 19.68 -11.36 -7.26
CA TYR A 118 20.17 -10.13 -7.85
C TYR A 118 20.41 -9.06 -6.77
N LYS A 119 21.63 -8.51 -6.75
CA LYS A 119 22.04 -7.45 -5.81
C LYS A 119 22.10 -6.13 -6.54
N PHE A 120 21.38 -5.14 -6.02
CA PHE A 120 21.46 -3.77 -6.49
C PHE A 120 22.83 -3.18 -6.17
N CYS A 121 23.24 -2.19 -6.97
CA CYS A 121 24.54 -1.58 -6.76
C CYS A 121 24.56 -0.67 -5.53
N GLN A 122 25.74 -0.42 -4.99
CA GLN A 122 25.90 0.44 -3.83
C GLN A 122 26.21 1.87 -4.26
N ARG A 123 25.77 2.86 -3.46
CA ARG A 123 25.93 4.29 -3.75
C ARG A 123 27.39 4.74 -3.97
N ASN A 124 28.37 3.95 -3.53
CA ASN A 124 29.79 4.26 -3.69
C ASN A 124 30.36 3.91 -5.09
N ASP A 125 29.54 3.36 -6.00
CA ASP A 125 29.91 3.10 -7.39
C ASP A 125 29.46 4.30 -8.25
N ASP A 126 30.40 4.98 -8.90
CA ASP A 126 30.17 6.21 -9.68
C ASP A 126 29.15 6.05 -10.82
N LEU A 127 28.83 4.80 -11.19
CA LEU A 127 27.89 4.45 -12.24
C LEU A 127 26.44 4.22 -11.76
N CYS A 128 26.19 4.40 -10.47
CA CYS A 128 24.89 4.12 -9.85
C CYS A 128 24.06 5.38 -9.64
N PHE A 129 22.79 5.30 -10.01
CA PHE A 129 21.80 6.32 -9.69
C PHE A 129 20.65 5.73 -8.89
N GLU A 130 20.05 6.57 -8.05
CA GLU A 130 18.91 6.23 -7.21
C GLU A 130 17.62 6.51 -7.98
N THR A 131 16.69 5.58 -7.96
CA THR A 131 15.34 5.77 -8.51
C THR A 131 14.28 5.29 -7.52
N THR A 132 13.08 5.87 -7.60
CA THR A 132 11.94 5.48 -6.77
C THR A 132 11.13 4.42 -7.52
N LEU A 133 10.85 3.31 -6.84
CA LEU A 133 10.01 2.25 -7.35
C LEU A 133 8.55 2.56 -7.05
N ASN A 134 7.71 2.57 -8.09
CA ASN A 134 6.28 2.77 -7.96
C ASN A 134 5.53 1.44 -7.99
N MET A 135 4.39 1.39 -7.32
CA MET A 135 3.50 0.23 -7.35
C MET A 135 2.96 0.00 -8.77
N ASP A 136 2.82 -1.26 -9.17
CA ASP A 136 2.19 -1.60 -10.43
C ASP A 136 0.67 -1.33 -10.39
N ASP A 137 0.06 -1.21 -11.57
CA ASP A 137 -1.37 -0.90 -11.72
C ASP A 137 -2.27 -1.95 -11.04
N LEU A 138 -1.89 -3.23 -11.03
CA LEU A 138 -2.72 -4.29 -10.45
C LEU A 138 -2.73 -4.22 -8.93
N ASN A 139 -1.56 -4.17 -8.27
CA ASN A 139 -1.51 -4.03 -6.82
C ASN A 139 -2.12 -2.70 -6.37
N PHE A 140 -1.94 -1.63 -7.15
CA PHE A 140 -2.54 -0.34 -6.86
C PHE A 140 -4.07 -0.41 -6.92
N TYR A 141 -4.63 -1.04 -7.96
CA TYR A 141 -6.08 -1.31 -8.04
C TYR A 141 -6.59 -2.09 -6.84
N LEU A 142 -5.93 -3.21 -6.48
CA LEU A 142 -6.32 -4.04 -5.34
C LEU A 142 -6.30 -3.26 -4.02
N MET A 143 -5.33 -2.35 -3.86
CA MET A 143 -5.31 -1.42 -2.71
C MET A 143 -6.54 -0.50 -2.73
N LEU A 144 -6.86 0.12 -3.87
CA LEU A 144 -8.01 1.01 -3.98
C LEU A 144 -9.35 0.27 -3.80
N GLU A 145 -9.45 -0.97 -4.26
CA GLU A 145 -10.63 -1.83 -4.16
C GLU A 145 -11.02 -2.11 -2.70
N LYS A 146 -10.04 -2.26 -1.80
CA LYS A 146 -10.28 -2.50 -0.37
C LYS A 146 -10.86 -1.30 0.38
N LEU A 147 -10.66 -0.08 -0.13
CA LEU A 147 -11.07 1.15 0.56
C LEU A 147 -12.56 1.45 0.35
N GLU A 148 -13.23 2.00 1.37
CA GLU A 148 -14.61 2.48 1.23
C GLU A 148 -14.67 3.69 0.27
N LYS A 149 -15.51 3.63 -0.77
CA LYS A 149 -15.62 4.70 -1.76
C LYS A 149 -16.52 5.82 -1.25
N LYS A 150 -16.01 7.05 -1.22
CA LYS A 150 -16.76 8.25 -0.85
C LYS A 150 -16.68 9.28 -1.97
N TYR A 151 -17.84 9.75 -2.41
CA TYR A 151 -17.96 10.75 -3.47
C TYR A 151 -18.37 12.09 -2.87
N ASN A 152 -17.55 13.12 -3.07
CA ASN A 152 -17.88 14.45 -2.57
C ASN A 152 -18.99 15.10 -3.43
N LYS A 153 -19.63 16.17 -2.93
CA LYS A 153 -20.71 16.86 -3.66
C LYS A 153 -20.25 17.43 -5.01
N LYS A 154 -19.00 17.94 -5.06
CA LYS A 154 -18.41 18.52 -6.27
C LYS A 154 -18.25 17.47 -7.39
N PHE A 155 -17.64 16.34 -7.08
CA PHE A 155 -17.44 15.18 -7.95
C PHE A 155 -18.77 14.63 -8.45
N ASN A 156 -19.78 14.49 -7.59
CA ASN A 156 -21.12 14.10 -8.03
C ASN A 156 -21.72 15.12 -9.00
N SER A 157 -21.50 16.42 -8.77
CA SER A 157 -21.94 17.47 -9.70
C SER A 157 -21.20 17.42 -11.03
N GLU A 158 -19.91 17.08 -11.05
CA GLU A 158 -19.11 16.94 -12.26
C GLU A 158 -19.50 15.69 -13.05
N MET A 159 -19.66 14.53 -12.39
CA MET A 159 -20.15 13.30 -13.02
C MET A 159 -21.49 13.48 -13.71
N LYS A 160 -22.42 14.22 -13.09
CA LYS A 160 -23.72 14.51 -13.71
C LYS A 160 -23.61 15.25 -15.04
N LYS A 161 -22.58 16.08 -15.25
CA LYS A 161 -22.35 16.75 -16.54
C LYS A 161 -22.01 15.77 -17.65
N TYR A 162 -21.50 14.60 -17.29
CA TYR A 162 -21.10 13.53 -18.19
C TYR A 162 -22.09 12.36 -18.20
N ASN A 163 -23.27 12.51 -17.59
CA ASN A 163 -24.26 11.43 -17.41
C ASN A 163 -23.71 10.19 -16.67
N LEU A 164 -22.68 10.37 -15.84
CA LEU A 164 -22.06 9.29 -15.07
C LEU A 164 -22.70 9.14 -13.68
N ASN A 165 -22.57 7.94 -13.13
CA ASN A 165 -22.97 7.58 -11.78
C ASN A 165 -21.84 6.82 -11.05
N ASN A 166 -21.99 6.64 -9.74
CA ASN A 166 -20.97 6.00 -8.89
C ASN A 166 -20.66 4.55 -9.28
N LEU A 167 -21.62 3.85 -9.87
CA LEU A 167 -21.49 2.45 -10.27
C LEU A 167 -20.53 2.30 -11.46
N TYR A 168 -20.56 3.26 -12.40
CA TYR A 168 -19.59 3.33 -13.49
C TYR A 168 -18.17 3.51 -12.98
N ILE A 169 -17.95 4.44 -12.04
CA ILE A 169 -16.62 4.64 -11.44
C ILE A 169 -16.12 3.37 -10.76
N THR A 170 -16.99 2.70 -10.01
CA THR A 170 -16.61 1.50 -9.27
C THR A 170 -16.24 0.36 -10.22
N LYS A 171 -17.00 0.16 -11.30
CA LYS A 171 -16.71 -0.86 -12.32
C LYS A 171 -15.43 -0.55 -13.11
N SER A 172 -15.20 0.71 -13.43
CA SER A 172 -14.06 1.16 -14.22
C SER A 172 -12.77 1.32 -13.41
N LEU A 173 -12.80 1.19 -12.08
CA LEU A 173 -11.64 1.44 -11.23
C LEU A 173 -10.42 0.59 -11.60
N ARG A 174 -10.64 -0.61 -12.16
CA ARG A 174 -9.58 -1.49 -12.68
C ARG A 174 -8.78 -0.89 -13.84
N THR A 175 -9.37 0.05 -14.58
CA THR A 175 -8.72 0.74 -15.70
C THR A 175 -7.95 1.99 -15.26
N TYR A 176 -8.01 2.34 -13.96
CA TYR A 176 -7.33 3.52 -13.46
C TYR A 176 -5.83 3.33 -13.54
N LYS A 177 -5.16 4.27 -14.21
CA LYS A 177 -3.71 4.37 -14.30
C LYS A 177 -3.23 5.60 -13.55
N ASN A 178 -2.40 5.37 -12.54
CA ASN A 178 -1.90 6.46 -11.72
C ASN A 178 -0.78 7.23 -12.43
N ASP A 179 -0.86 8.56 -12.41
CA ASP A 179 0.26 9.41 -12.78
C ASP A 179 1.09 9.67 -11.51
N TRP A 180 2.14 8.88 -11.33
CA TRP A 180 3.04 8.96 -10.18
C TRP A 180 3.75 10.32 -10.07
N LYS A 181 3.91 11.06 -11.18
CA LYS A 181 4.55 12.38 -11.18
C LYS A 181 3.60 13.48 -10.70
N LYS A 182 2.32 13.38 -11.05
CA LYS A 182 1.28 14.32 -10.59
C LYS A 182 0.76 13.99 -9.19
N SER A 183 0.87 12.72 -8.77
CA SER A 183 0.37 12.26 -7.47
C SER A 183 1.28 12.68 -6.32
N ASN A 184 0.69 12.95 -5.16
CA ASN A 184 1.42 13.22 -3.92
C ASN A 184 1.10 12.12 -2.90
N ILE A 185 1.73 10.97 -3.10
CA ILE A 185 1.38 9.72 -2.41
C ILE A 185 2.04 9.58 -1.03
N PHE A 186 3.18 10.24 -0.81
CA PHE A 186 3.95 10.18 0.43
C PHE A 186 3.61 11.31 1.41
N LYS A 187 2.45 11.94 1.23
CA LYS A 187 1.98 12.98 2.14
C LYS A 187 1.60 12.35 3.47
N LEU A 188 2.15 12.89 4.56
CA LEU A 188 1.87 12.48 5.95
C LEU A 188 0.37 12.36 6.26
N THR A 189 -0.44 13.25 5.67
CA THR A 189 -1.89 13.23 5.83
C THR A 189 -2.58 13.23 4.49
N ASN A 190 -3.49 12.27 4.33
CA ASN A 190 -4.36 12.13 3.18
C ASN A 190 -3.61 12.15 1.82
N PRO A 191 -2.86 11.08 1.47
CA PRO A 191 -2.23 10.92 0.16
C PRO A 191 -3.17 11.22 -1.00
N ASN A 192 -2.65 11.89 -2.02
CA ASN A 192 -3.41 12.27 -3.21
C ASN A 192 -2.92 11.46 -4.42
N TYR A 193 -3.89 10.88 -5.14
CA TYR A 193 -3.69 10.15 -6.38
C TYR A 193 -4.34 10.92 -7.53
N GLN A 194 -3.60 11.12 -8.61
CA GLN A 194 -4.10 11.72 -9.83
C GLN A 194 -3.73 10.83 -11.00
N GLY A 195 -4.68 10.60 -11.90
CA GLY A 195 -4.50 9.64 -12.96
C GLY A 195 -5.70 9.59 -13.89
N THR A 196 -5.64 8.64 -14.81
CA THR A 196 -6.65 8.49 -15.87
C THR A 196 -7.45 7.23 -15.68
N ILE A 197 -8.74 7.28 -15.97
CA ILE A 197 -9.66 6.14 -15.94
C ILE A 197 -10.40 6.07 -17.26
N GLU A 198 -10.78 4.87 -17.69
CA GLU A 198 -11.60 4.65 -18.87
C GLU A 198 -13.01 4.20 -18.45
N ILE A 199 -14.02 4.96 -18.87
CA ILE A 199 -15.42 4.72 -18.53
C ILE A 199 -16.22 4.71 -19.83
N GLU A 200 -16.79 3.55 -20.17
CA GLU A 200 -17.57 3.37 -21.40
C GLU A 200 -16.83 3.81 -22.69
N GLY A 201 -15.50 3.67 -22.72
CA GLY A 201 -14.64 4.03 -23.84
C GLY A 201 -14.16 5.49 -23.84
N ASP A 202 -14.71 6.34 -22.96
CA ASP A 202 -14.24 7.70 -22.75
C ASP A 202 -13.14 7.75 -21.67
N LYS A 203 -12.15 8.63 -21.86
CA LYS A 203 -11.07 8.84 -20.88
C LYS A 203 -11.37 10.04 -19.98
N TYR A 204 -11.12 9.86 -18.70
CA TYR A 204 -11.29 10.90 -17.69
C TYR A 204 -10.05 11.00 -16.81
N GLU A 205 -9.67 12.22 -16.45
CA GLU A 205 -8.73 12.47 -15.37
C GLU A 205 -9.50 12.54 -14.03
N ILE A 206 -9.06 11.74 -13.05
CA ILE A 206 -9.65 11.70 -11.71
C ILE A 206 -8.59 12.03 -10.67
N THR A 207 -9.01 12.80 -9.66
CA THR A 207 -8.22 13.02 -8.44
C THR A 207 -8.91 12.36 -7.25
N MET A 208 -8.13 11.60 -6.47
CA MET A 208 -8.60 10.85 -5.31
C MET A 208 -7.72 11.12 -4.09
N GLU A 209 -8.33 11.13 -2.92
CA GLU A 209 -7.63 11.30 -1.64
C GLU A 209 -7.85 10.07 -0.76
N LYS A 210 -6.76 9.45 -0.30
CA LYS A 210 -6.79 8.29 0.61
C LYS A 210 -6.89 8.75 2.06
N GLY A 211 -8.01 8.44 2.70
CA GLY A 211 -8.12 8.43 4.16
C GLY A 211 -7.74 7.05 4.73
N ASN A 212 -7.90 6.86 6.04
CA ASN A 212 -7.49 5.63 6.72
C ASN A 212 -8.10 4.36 6.09
N ASN A 213 -9.43 4.30 5.97
CA ASN A 213 -10.17 3.16 5.40
C ASN A 213 -11.06 3.56 4.20
N LYS A 214 -10.83 4.74 3.62
CA LYS A 214 -11.72 5.31 2.60
C LYS A 214 -10.97 6.04 1.51
N LEU A 215 -11.51 5.97 0.30
CA LEU A 215 -11.05 6.67 -0.88
C LEU A 215 -12.05 7.76 -1.23
N ARG A 216 -11.62 9.03 -1.15
CA ARG A 216 -12.47 10.19 -1.42
C ARG A 216 -12.22 10.68 -2.84
N PHE A 217 -13.21 10.55 -3.72
CA PHE A 217 -13.17 11.12 -5.05
C PHE A 217 -13.37 12.64 -4.99
N LYS A 218 -12.45 13.39 -5.60
CA LYS A 218 -12.38 14.85 -5.48
C LYS A 218 -12.88 15.58 -6.71
N THR A 219 -12.35 15.20 -7.87
CA THR A 219 -12.62 15.82 -9.17
C THR A 219 -12.60 14.80 -10.30
N ILE A 220 -13.41 15.05 -11.33
CA ILE A 220 -13.41 14.30 -12.59
C ILE A 220 -13.48 15.27 -13.77
N ILE A 221 -12.61 15.08 -14.76
CA ILE A 221 -12.52 15.91 -15.96
C ILE A 221 -12.44 14.98 -17.17
N LYS A 222 -13.32 15.17 -18.16
CA LYS A 222 -13.24 14.44 -19.43
C LYS A 222 -12.04 14.94 -20.25
N LEU A 223 -11.24 14.02 -20.78
CA LEU A 223 -10.09 14.30 -21.64
C LEU A 223 -10.48 14.40 -23.12
#